data_AF-A0A2V7ITR4-F1
#
_entry.id   AF-A0A2V7ITR4-F1
#
_cell.length_a   1.000
_cell.length_b   1.000
_cell.length_c   1.000
_cell.angle_alpha   90.00
_cell.angle_beta   90.00
_cell.angle_gamma   90.00
#
_symmetry.space_group_name_H-M   'P 1'
#
loop_
_entity.id
_entity.type
_entity.pdbx_description
1 polymer ?
#
loop_
_entity_poly.entity_id
_entity_poly.type
_entity_poly.pdbx_seq_one_letter_code
_entity_poly.pdbx_strand_id
1 'polypeptide(L)'
;MDRLAGSIPEGARLDPVAVAVRPALPRIARIARPRRWLLGLYVASALLVTLQQGVLRPSNNFRVFRSATINLLAGRDLYAAHPEQHFDYYKYSPTFALLFAPLAYLPFALAFFCWSLLNALLLWYALERLLPRREATLALGLLYLEVLFAMQYGQSNALVAALMVLAFVALERSRQLEAAIELALGASIKLFPLALLPVAVLHPRRARFGLLFLGVVTALVVLPLLAVPAPELVAQYRSWRAIEASDTLNRGYSLMQYLYMTLGTDWPNWPAQFAGTALLVAPLALGRRGGRWSDAAFRRLVLCSVLVYVVLFNHQSERATFVIAYTGIVVWCVSSESSRLKTAILALTLLVMVVHDVDIVPRWVKSEILIPYRIKGIPCLVAWCAMQVELWATALRSESAGSSLAGTAPEPRGA
;
A
#
# COMPACT_ATOMS: atom_id res chain seq x y z
N MET A 1 -76.90 29.13 -9.43
CA MET A 1 -75.53 29.22 -8.89
C MET A 1 -74.88 27.85 -9.07
N ASP A 2 -74.61 27.46 -10.30
CA ASP A 2 -73.35 27.68 -11.04
C ASP A 2 -72.18 26.83 -10.53
N ARG A 3 -71.84 25.83 -11.36
CA ARG A 3 -70.50 25.46 -11.87
C ARG A 3 -69.59 24.46 -11.12
N LEU A 4 -69.23 23.45 -11.93
CA LEU A 4 -67.91 22.79 -12.11
C LEU A 4 -67.48 21.83 -10.98
N ALA A 5 -67.54 20.51 -11.18
CA ALA A 5 -66.59 19.70 -11.98
C ALA A 5 -65.15 19.78 -11.43
N GLY A 6 -64.74 18.72 -10.72
CA GLY A 6 -63.38 18.52 -10.21
C GLY A 6 -63.19 17.08 -9.77
N SER A 7 -62.83 16.23 -10.75
CA SER A 7 -62.43 14.84 -10.62
C SER A 7 -61.35 14.63 -9.56
N ILE A 8 -61.62 13.78 -8.57
CA ILE A 8 -60.59 13.21 -7.68
C ILE A 8 -59.94 12.06 -8.45
N PRO A 9 -58.62 12.10 -8.75
CA PRO A 9 -57.98 11.03 -9.48
C PRO A 9 -57.86 9.79 -8.61
N GLU A 10 -58.32 8.65 -9.16
CA GLU A 10 -57.96 7.32 -8.71
C GLU A 10 -56.45 7.24 -8.49
N GLY A 11 -56.06 6.79 -7.30
CA GLY A 11 -54.68 6.43 -6.99
C GLY A 11 -54.23 5.33 -7.94
N ALA A 12 -53.59 5.74 -9.02
CA ALA A 12 -52.95 4.88 -9.99
C ALA A 12 -51.92 4.01 -9.26
N ARG A 13 -52.27 2.74 -9.11
CA ARG A 13 -51.31 1.65 -8.94
C ARG A 13 -50.33 1.76 -10.11
N LEU A 14 -49.07 2.10 -9.81
CA LEU A 14 -48.01 2.02 -10.82
C LEU A 14 -47.64 0.54 -10.96
N ASP A 15 -48.12 -0.04 -12.07
CA ASP A 15 -47.64 -1.31 -12.60
C ASP A 15 -46.12 -1.25 -12.86
N PRO A 16 -45.39 -2.35 -12.63
CA PRO A 16 -43.96 -2.44 -12.84
C PRO A 16 -43.67 -2.65 -14.33
N VAL A 17 -43.55 -1.57 -15.10
CA VAL A 17 -43.09 -1.66 -16.48
C VAL A 17 -41.56 -1.69 -16.52
N ALA A 18 -41.06 -2.93 -16.51
CA ALA A 18 -40.05 -3.43 -17.43
C ALA A 18 -38.90 -2.47 -17.82
N VAL A 19 -37.87 -2.40 -16.96
CA VAL A 19 -36.52 -2.18 -17.46
C VAL A 19 -36.15 -3.40 -18.30
N ALA A 20 -36.14 -3.24 -19.61
CA ALA A 20 -35.72 -4.26 -20.55
C ALA A 20 -34.30 -4.75 -20.22
N VAL A 21 -34.22 -5.86 -19.50
CA VAL A 21 -33.00 -6.66 -19.36
C VAL A 21 -32.75 -7.29 -20.73
N ARG A 22 -31.91 -6.63 -21.54
CA ARG A 22 -31.26 -7.32 -22.65
C ARG A 22 -30.42 -8.45 -22.04
N PRO A 23 -30.56 -9.71 -22.49
CA PRO A 23 -29.69 -10.78 -22.01
C PRO A 23 -28.29 -10.55 -22.61
N ALA A 24 -27.40 -9.97 -21.83
CA ALA A 24 -25.98 -9.88 -22.18
C ALA A 24 -25.25 -11.10 -21.64
N LEU A 25 -25.14 -12.16 -22.44
CA LEU A 25 -24.11 -13.20 -22.28
C LEU A 25 -23.59 -13.62 -23.67
N PRO A 26 -22.28 -13.81 -23.91
CA PRO A 26 -21.20 -14.07 -22.94
C PRO A 26 -19.91 -13.26 -23.20
N ARG A 27 -19.64 -12.19 -22.43
CA ARG A 27 -18.28 -11.60 -22.33
C ARG A 27 -17.51 -12.02 -21.07
N ILE A 28 -18.15 -12.75 -20.16
CA ILE A 28 -17.58 -13.15 -18.85
C ILE A 28 -16.54 -14.27 -18.98
N ALA A 29 -16.64 -15.12 -20.02
CA ALA A 29 -15.74 -16.27 -20.21
C ALA A 29 -14.31 -15.88 -20.65
N ARG A 30 -14.13 -14.77 -21.39
CA ARG A 30 -12.82 -14.41 -21.97
C ARG A 30 -11.81 -13.84 -20.95
N ILE A 31 -12.28 -13.18 -19.88
CA ILE A 31 -11.40 -12.61 -18.83
C ILE A 31 -11.21 -13.58 -17.65
N ALA A 32 -12.06 -14.61 -17.51
CA ALA A 32 -11.95 -15.58 -16.43
C ALA A 32 -10.70 -16.49 -16.55
N ARG A 33 -10.30 -16.84 -17.79
CA ARG A 33 -9.14 -17.70 -18.05
C ARG A 33 -7.80 -17.08 -17.62
N PRO A 34 -7.40 -15.87 -18.07
CA PRO A 34 -6.10 -15.30 -17.68
C PRO A 34 -5.96 -15.09 -16.17
N ARG A 35 -7.05 -14.70 -15.48
CA ARG A 35 -7.02 -14.51 -14.02
C ARG A 35 -6.79 -15.82 -13.26
N ARG A 36 -7.37 -16.95 -13.72
CA ARG A 36 -7.14 -18.27 -13.11
C ARG A 36 -5.70 -18.74 -13.34
N TRP A 37 -5.16 -18.55 -14.55
CA TRP A 37 -3.75 -18.86 -14.84
C TRP A 37 -2.81 -18.02 -13.99
N LEU A 38 -3.09 -16.73 -13.82
CA LEU A 38 -2.29 -15.85 -12.99
C LEU A 38 -2.35 -16.24 -11.52
N LEU A 39 -3.52 -16.62 -10.98
CA LEU A 39 -3.61 -17.15 -9.62
C LEU A 39 -2.82 -18.45 -9.47
N GLY A 40 -2.95 -19.37 -10.44
CA GLY A 40 -2.18 -20.60 -10.49
C GLY A 40 -0.67 -20.33 -10.49
N LEU A 41 -0.23 -19.31 -11.23
CA LEU A 41 1.16 -18.85 -11.26
C LEU A 41 1.62 -18.33 -9.89
N TYR A 42 0.83 -17.51 -9.20
CA TYR A 42 1.15 -17.04 -7.85
C TYR A 42 1.30 -18.20 -6.85
N VAL A 43 0.37 -19.16 -6.88
CA VAL A 43 0.39 -20.32 -5.97
C VAL A 43 1.56 -21.26 -6.30
N ALA A 44 1.80 -21.54 -7.58
CA ALA A 44 2.94 -22.33 -8.04
C ALA A 44 4.27 -21.67 -7.64
N SER A 45 4.38 -20.36 -7.78
CA SER A 45 5.55 -19.60 -7.33
C SER A 45 5.75 -19.66 -5.83
N ALA A 46 4.69 -19.58 -5.03
CA ALA A 46 4.81 -19.77 -3.58
C ALA A 46 5.35 -21.18 -3.23
N LEU A 47 4.94 -22.23 -3.95
CA LEU A 47 5.50 -23.58 -3.79
C LEU A 47 6.98 -23.66 -4.17
N LEU A 48 7.35 -23.13 -5.35
CA LEU A 48 8.73 -23.15 -5.83
C LEU A 48 9.67 -22.33 -4.93
N VAL A 49 9.23 -21.15 -4.50
CA VAL A 49 9.98 -20.33 -3.56
C VAL A 49 10.05 -20.99 -2.19
N THR A 50 9.03 -21.73 -1.75
CA THR A 50 9.12 -22.53 -0.51
C THR A 50 10.15 -23.64 -0.64
N LEU A 51 10.25 -24.31 -1.78
CA LEU A 51 11.34 -25.28 -1.99
C LEU A 51 12.71 -24.59 -1.88
N GLN A 52 12.87 -23.44 -2.52
CA GLN A 52 14.11 -22.65 -2.47
C GLN A 52 14.46 -22.15 -1.05
N GLN A 53 13.53 -21.45 -0.42
CA GLN A 53 13.72 -20.63 0.79
C GLN A 53 13.21 -21.29 2.08
N GLY A 54 12.45 -22.37 1.98
CA GLY A 54 11.92 -23.14 3.11
C GLY A 54 12.64 -24.47 3.33
N VAL A 55 13.22 -25.04 2.27
CA VAL A 55 13.87 -26.37 2.30
C VAL A 55 15.36 -26.28 1.95
N LEU A 56 15.71 -25.80 0.75
CA LEU A 56 17.08 -25.85 0.25
C LEU A 56 18.01 -24.85 0.93
N ARG A 57 17.53 -23.61 1.12
CA ARG A 57 18.28 -22.52 1.75
C ARG A 57 17.33 -21.72 2.64
N PRO A 58 17.07 -22.18 3.88
CA PRO A 58 16.11 -21.53 4.77
C PRO A 58 16.35 -20.01 4.88
N SER A 59 15.30 -19.22 4.66
CA SER A 59 15.35 -17.75 4.59
C SER A 59 15.74 -17.11 5.92
N ASN A 60 16.67 -16.14 5.88
CA ASN A 60 17.08 -15.40 7.08
C ASN A 60 15.97 -14.47 7.60
N ASN A 61 15.34 -13.69 6.73
CA ASN A 61 14.27 -12.77 7.12
C ASN A 61 13.11 -13.52 7.79
N PHE A 62 12.77 -14.70 7.28
CA PHE A 62 11.72 -15.52 7.90
C PHE A 62 12.16 -16.09 9.26
N ARG A 63 13.44 -16.48 9.41
CA ARG A 63 13.99 -16.87 10.71
C ARG A 63 13.88 -15.74 11.75
N VAL A 64 14.11 -14.49 11.36
CA VAL A 64 13.98 -13.30 12.24
C VAL A 64 12.54 -13.18 12.79
N PHE A 65 11.51 -13.39 11.96
CA PHE A 65 10.12 -13.35 12.46
C PHE A 65 9.81 -14.53 13.39
N ARG A 66 10.23 -15.74 13.00
CA ARG A 66 10.00 -16.96 13.78
C ARG A 66 10.67 -16.91 15.14
N SER A 67 11.94 -16.52 15.18
CA SER A 67 12.73 -16.38 16.40
C SER A 67 12.18 -15.29 17.32
N ALA A 68 11.69 -14.18 16.80
CA ALA A 68 11.09 -13.13 17.62
C ALA A 68 9.90 -13.65 18.43
N THR A 69 9.05 -14.51 17.86
CA THR A 69 8.01 -15.18 18.65
C THR A 69 8.62 -16.06 19.75
N ILE A 70 9.60 -16.90 19.41
CA ILE A 70 10.22 -17.84 20.35
C ILE A 70 10.89 -17.09 21.50
N ASN A 71 11.61 -16.01 21.20
CA ASN A 71 12.28 -15.18 22.18
C ASN A 71 11.29 -14.41 23.05
N LEU A 72 10.18 -13.92 22.48
CA LEU A 72 9.11 -13.25 23.26
C LEU A 72 8.56 -14.19 24.32
N LEU A 73 8.20 -15.42 23.91
CA LEU A 73 7.62 -16.43 24.81
C LEU A 73 8.64 -16.98 25.81
N ALA A 74 9.94 -16.83 25.54
CA ALA A 74 11.01 -17.19 26.45
C ALA A 74 11.46 -16.04 27.37
N GLY A 75 10.80 -14.88 27.33
CA GLY A 75 11.19 -13.70 28.12
C GLY A 75 12.53 -13.08 27.71
N ARG A 76 13.02 -13.37 26.50
CA ARG A 76 14.29 -12.85 25.96
C ARG A 76 14.07 -11.54 25.20
N ASP A 77 15.05 -10.64 25.26
CA ASP A 77 15.01 -9.39 24.48
C ASP A 77 14.96 -9.70 22.97
N LEU A 78 13.91 -9.25 22.29
CA LEU A 78 13.72 -9.48 20.85
C LEU A 78 14.76 -8.75 20.00
N TYR A 79 15.25 -7.63 20.50
CA TYR A 79 16.05 -6.65 19.77
C TYR A 79 17.55 -6.80 20.04
N ALA A 80 17.92 -7.74 20.92
CA ALA A 80 19.31 -8.17 21.08
C ALA A 80 19.78 -9.00 19.86
N ALA A 81 21.10 -9.18 19.75
CA ALA A 81 21.67 -10.07 18.75
C ALA A 81 21.44 -11.54 19.14
N HIS A 82 20.92 -12.34 18.21
CA HIS A 82 20.70 -13.79 18.35
C HIS A 82 21.40 -14.55 17.22
N PRO A 83 22.74 -14.53 17.14
CA PRO A 83 23.51 -15.09 16.02
C PRO A 83 23.32 -16.61 15.85
N GLU A 84 22.88 -17.31 16.90
CA GLU A 84 22.52 -18.72 16.86
C GLU A 84 21.19 -19.00 16.15
N GLN A 85 20.37 -17.96 15.95
CA GLN A 85 19.04 -18.06 15.33
C GLN A 85 18.99 -17.39 13.96
N HIS A 86 19.66 -16.25 13.79
CA HIS A 86 19.66 -15.45 12.56
C HIS A 86 20.77 -14.39 12.56
N PHE A 87 21.06 -13.82 11.39
CA PHE A 87 22.15 -12.84 11.23
C PHE A 87 21.73 -11.37 11.46
N ASP A 88 20.46 -11.04 11.23
CA ASP A 88 19.96 -9.66 11.27
C ASP A 88 19.25 -9.36 12.59
N TYR A 89 18.97 -8.10 12.91
CA TYR A 89 18.14 -7.77 14.07
C TYR A 89 16.64 -7.80 13.75
N TYR A 90 15.83 -8.15 14.75
CA TYR A 90 14.39 -7.91 14.69
C TYR A 90 14.11 -6.41 14.87
N LYS A 91 13.28 -5.82 14.00
CA LYS A 91 13.01 -4.36 13.95
C LYS A 91 11.52 -4.02 13.96
N TYR A 92 10.69 -4.93 14.44
CA TYR A 92 9.23 -4.77 14.37
C TYR A 92 8.65 -4.75 15.79
N SER A 93 7.36 -4.49 15.96
CA SER A 93 6.80 -4.39 17.31
C SER A 93 6.76 -5.75 18.05
N PRO A 94 6.70 -5.77 19.40
CA PRO A 94 6.44 -7.00 20.14
C PRO A 94 5.09 -7.63 19.79
N THR A 95 4.10 -6.81 19.42
CA THR A 95 2.80 -7.27 18.94
C THR A 95 2.92 -8.12 17.68
N PHE A 96 3.75 -7.72 16.71
CA PHE A 96 3.97 -8.53 15.51
C PHE A 96 4.62 -9.87 15.85
N ALA A 97 5.58 -9.91 16.77
CA ALA A 97 6.19 -11.16 17.23
C ALA A 97 5.16 -12.11 17.83
N LEU A 98 4.21 -11.59 18.63
CA LEU A 98 3.12 -12.40 19.17
C LEU A 98 2.13 -12.84 18.09
N LEU A 99 1.70 -11.95 17.20
CA LEU A 99 0.76 -12.29 16.11
C LEU A 99 1.35 -13.30 15.12
N PHE A 100 2.67 -13.40 15.04
CA PHE A 100 3.38 -14.37 14.22
C PHE A 100 3.41 -15.79 14.84
N ALA A 101 3.00 -15.95 16.10
CA ALA A 101 3.09 -17.21 16.84
C ALA A 101 2.48 -18.44 16.12
N PRO A 102 1.29 -18.34 15.48
CA PRO A 102 0.73 -19.50 14.78
C PRO A 102 1.64 -20.04 13.67
N LEU A 103 2.44 -19.19 13.01
CA LEU A 103 3.39 -19.61 11.99
C LEU A 103 4.72 -20.09 12.60
N ALA A 104 5.15 -19.48 13.71
CA ALA A 104 6.43 -19.80 14.33
C ALA A 104 6.56 -21.27 14.78
N TYR A 105 5.45 -21.89 15.16
CA TYR A 105 5.41 -23.29 15.63
C TYR A 105 5.18 -24.33 14.54
N LEU A 106 4.82 -23.92 13.32
CA LEU A 106 4.72 -24.84 12.18
C LEU A 106 6.12 -25.30 11.72
N PRO A 107 6.23 -26.47 11.04
CA PRO A 107 7.44 -26.83 10.31
C PRO A 107 7.86 -25.71 9.36
N PHE A 108 9.16 -25.39 9.31
CA PHE A 108 9.66 -24.17 8.67
C PHE A 108 9.15 -23.98 7.24
N ALA A 109 9.20 -25.02 6.41
CA ALA A 109 8.73 -24.97 5.03
C ALA A 109 7.22 -24.69 4.93
N LEU A 110 6.39 -25.33 5.77
CA LEU A 110 4.95 -25.08 5.80
C LEU A 110 4.64 -23.65 6.27
N ALA A 111 5.32 -23.18 7.31
CA ALA A 111 5.19 -21.82 7.82
C ALA A 111 5.54 -20.79 6.73
N PHE A 112 6.66 -21.01 6.03
CA PHE A 112 7.14 -20.16 4.95
C PHE A 112 6.16 -20.15 3.76
N PHE A 113 5.58 -21.31 3.41
CA PHE A 113 4.56 -21.41 2.38
C PHE A 113 3.31 -20.60 2.73
N CYS A 114 2.78 -20.78 3.94
CA CYS A 114 1.63 -20.04 4.44
C CYS A 114 1.90 -18.53 4.48
N TRP A 115 3.09 -18.13 4.92
CA TRP A 115 3.52 -16.73 4.92
C TRP A 115 3.61 -16.12 3.52
N SER A 116 4.20 -16.87 2.58
CA SER A 116 4.30 -16.45 1.18
C SER A 116 2.92 -16.27 0.55
N LEU A 117 2.01 -17.22 0.78
CA LEU A 117 0.63 -17.11 0.32
C LEU A 117 -0.10 -15.95 0.97
N LEU A 118 0.02 -15.74 2.29
CA LEU A 118 -0.63 -14.64 2.98
C LEU A 118 -0.24 -13.29 2.38
N ASN A 119 1.06 -13.06 2.19
CA ASN A 119 1.58 -11.82 1.61
C ASN A 119 1.03 -11.58 0.19
N ALA A 120 1.12 -12.60 -0.66
CA ALA A 120 0.78 -12.48 -2.07
C ALA A 120 -0.75 -12.41 -2.30
N LEU A 121 -1.51 -13.26 -1.63
CA LEU A 121 -2.96 -13.35 -1.81
C LEU A 121 -3.70 -12.23 -1.11
N LEU A 122 -3.17 -11.66 -0.01
CA LEU A 122 -3.78 -10.47 0.58
C LEU A 122 -3.58 -9.24 -0.31
N LEU A 123 -2.39 -9.06 -0.91
CA LEU A 123 -2.17 -8.00 -1.89
C LEU A 123 -3.08 -8.18 -3.11
N TRP A 124 -3.23 -9.43 -3.57
CA TRP A 124 -4.18 -9.75 -4.63
C TRP A 124 -5.60 -9.34 -4.27
N TYR A 125 -6.08 -9.75 -3.10
CA TYR A 125 -7.40 -9.38 -2.61
C TYR A 125 -7.56 -7.86 -2.49
N ALA A 126 -6.55 -7.15 -1.99
CA ALA A 126 -6.56 -5.70 -1.85
C ALA A 126 -6.76 -4.99 -3.19
N LEU A 127 -6.01 -5.40 -4.23
CA LEU A 127 -6.13 -4.82 -5.57
C LEU A 127 -7.49 -5.10 -6.22
N GLU A 128 -8.08 -6.27 -5.98
CA GLU A 128 -9.44 -6.58 -6.44
C GLU A 128 -10.52 -5.75 -5.76
N ARG A 129 -10.29 -5.33 -4.51
CA ARG A 129 -11.20 -4.46 -3.79
C ARG A 129 -11.03 -2.98 -4.16
N LEU A 130 -9.85 -2.60 -4.64
CA LEU A 130 -9.51 -1.23 -5.05
C LEU A 130 -9.93 -0.90 -6.49
N LEU A 131 -9.70 -1.84 -7.42
CA LEU A 131 -9.77 -1.59 -8.86
C LEU A 131 -10.90 -2.39 -9.54
N PRO A 132 -11.45 -1.90 -10.67
CA PRO A 132 -12.30 -2.74 -11.49
C PRO A 132 -11.52 -3.95 -12.02
N ARG A 133 -12.24 -5.01 -12.37
CA ARG A 133 -11.67 -6.34 -12.59
C ARG A 133 -10.55 -6.39 -13.63
N ARG A 134 -10.66 -5.59 -14.70
CA ARG A 134 -9.66 -5.56 -15.78
C ARG A 134 -8.36 -4.94 -15.29
N GLU A 135 -8.44 -3.78 -14.67
CA GLU A 135 -7.34 -3.00 -14.13
C GLU A 135 -6.67 -3.75 -12.98
N ALA A 136 -7.44 -4.42 -12.12
CA ALA A 136 -6.90 -5.31 -11.08
C ALA A 136 -6.08 -6.46 -11.69
N THR A 137 -6.61 -7.13 -12.73
CA THR A 137 -5.90 -8.23 -13.41
C THR A 137 -4.62 -7.74 -14.08
N LEU A 138 -4.64 -6.55 -14.71
CA LEU A 138 -3.46 -5.92 -15.29
C LEU A 138 -2.43 -5.56 -14.21
N ALA A 139 -2.86 -4.94 -13.12
CA ALA A 139 -1.97 -4.58 -12.01
C ALA A 139 -1.27 -5.81 -11.42
N LEU A 140 -2.02 -6.89 -11.19
CA LEU A 140 -1.51 -8.17 -10.70
C LEU A 140 -0.49 -8.81 -11.65
N GLY A 141 -0.72 -8.70 -12.97
CA GLY A 141 0.22 -9.17 -13.98
C GLY A 141 1.51 -8.35 -14.00
N LEU A 142 1.40 -7.03 -13.96
CA LEU A 142 2.52 -6.09 -13.98
C LEU A 142 3.37 -6.16 -12.70
N LEU A 143 2.75 -6.46 -11.55
CA LEU A 143 3.42 -6.60 -10.25
C LEU A 143 3.97 -8.00 -10.00
N TYR A 144 3.64 -8.99 -10.83
CA TYR A 144 3.93 -10.39 -10.56
C TYR A 144 5.39 -10.66 -10.17
N LEU A 145 6.35 -10.11 -10.93
CA LEU A 145 7.77 -10.31 -10.65
C LEU A 145 8.19 -9.72 -9.31
N GLU A 146 7.71 -8.53 -8.95
CA GLU A 146 8.01 -7.93 -7.64
C GLU A 146 7.37 -8.70 -6.49
N VAL A 147 6.18 -9.26 -6.69
CA VAL A 147 5.54 -10.14 -5.69
C VAL A 147 6.33 -11.45 -5.55
N LEU A 148 6.81 -12.02 -6.66
CA LEU A 148 7.70 -13.19 -6.64
C LEU A 148 8.99 -12.88 -5.86
N PHE A 149 9.63 -11.75 -6.12
CA PHE A 149 10.82 -11.33 -5.35
C PHE A 149 10.49 -11.12 -3.88
N ALA A 150 9.34 -10.51 -3.55
CA ALA A 150 8.90 -10.34 -2.17
C ALA A 150 8.73 -11.69 -1.45
N MET A 151 8.19 -12.72 -2.12
CA MET A 151 8.19 -14.09 -1.59
C MET A 151 9.61 -14.60 -1.36
N GLN A 152 10.52 -14.42 -2.33
CA GLN A 152 11.91 -14.91 -2.22
C GLN A 152 12.68 -14.22 -1.09
N TYR A 153 12.42 -12.94 -0.83
CA TYR A 153 13.00 -12.23 0.29
C TYR A 153 12.41 -12.67 1.64
N GLY A 154 11.23 -13.32 1.67
CA GLY A 154 10.58 -13.78 2.90
C GLY A 154 10.08 -12.66 3.82
N GLN A 155 9.89 -11.45 3.28
CA GLN A 155 9.53 -10.25 4.06
C GLN A 155 8.02 -9.98 4.14
N SER A 156 7.62 -9.03 4.99
CA SER A 156 6.24 -8.59 5.21
C SER A 156 5.77 -7.44 4.30
N ASN A 157 6.59 -6.95 3.38
CA ASN A 157 6.29 -5.70 2.65
C ASN A 157 5.04 -5.79 1.77
N ALA A 158 4.76 -6.95 1.15
CA ALA A 158 3.55 -7.15 0.35
C ALA A 158 2.29 -7.20 1.24
N LEU A 159 2.38 -7.83 2.42
CA LEU A 159 1.33 -7.78 3.44
C LEU A 159 1.06 -6.34 3.90
N VAL A 160 2.10 -5.54 4.17
CA VAL A 160 1.95 -4.13 4.56
C VAL A 160 1.31 -3.31 3.42
N ALA A 161 1.74 -3.49 2.17
CA ALA A 161 1.13 -2.84 1.01
C ALA A 161 -0.38 -3.17 0.91
N ALA A 162 -0.73 -4.44 1.10
CA ALA A 162 -2.11 -4.90 1.08
C ALA A 162 -2.95 -4.25 2.18
N LEU A 163 -2.45 -4.19 3.41
CA LEU A 163 -3.12 -3.55 4.54
C LEU A 163 -3.32 -2.04 4.32
N MET A 164 -2.33 -1.34 3.74
CA MET A 164 -2.47 0.06 3.35
C MET A 164 -3.58 0.27 2.31
N VAL A 165 -3.63 -0.58 1.28
CA VAL A 165 -4.67 -0.52 0.24
C VAL A 165 -6.05 -0.85 0.82
N LEU A 166 -6.15 -1.87 1.68
CA LEU A 166 -7.41 -2.26 2.33
C LEU A 166 -7.92 -1.17 3.27
N ALA A 167 -7.04 -0.58 4.08
CA ALA A 167 -7.36 0.58 4.91
C ALA A 167 -7.96 1.72 4.09
N PHE A 168 -7.35 2.05 2.96
CA PHE A 168 -7.89 3.05 2.05
C PHE A 168 -9.27 2.63 1.52
N VAL A 169 -9.44 1.40 1.06
CA VAL A 169 -10.74 0.89 0.58
C VAL A 169 -11.82 0.92 1.68
N ALA A 170 -11.48 0.58 2.92
CA ALA A 170 -12.39 0.63 4.05
C ALA A 170 -12.79 2.08 4.39
N LEU A 171 -11.85 3.03 4.33
CA LEU A 171 -12.14 4.47 4.45
C LEU A 171 -13.12 4.91 3.35
N GLU A 172 -12.86 4.58 2.08
CA GLU A 172 -13.74 4.92 0.95
C GLU A 172 -15.15 4.34 1.11
N ARG A 173 -15.27 3.16 1.73
CA ARG A 173 -16.55 2.49 2.04
C ARG A 173 -17.16 2.93 3.35
N SER A 174 -16.60 3.94 4.01
CA SER A 174 -17.04 4.42 5.32
C SER A 174 -17.10 3.33 6.40
N ARG A 175 -16.19 2.36 6.36
CA ARG A 175 -16.02 1.28 7.35
C ARG A 175 -14.86 1.61 8.30
N GLN A 176 -15.12 2.46 9.29
CA GLN A 176 -14.07 3.03 10.14
C GLN A 176 -13.33 1.99 10.99
N LEU A 177 -14.03 0.96 11.46
CA LEU A 177 -13.41 -0.11 12.26
C LEU A 177 -12.44 -0.95 11.42
N GLU A 178 -12.87 -1.36 10.23
CA GLU A 178 -12.01 -2.09 9.29
C GLU A 178 -10.74 -1.28 9.00
N ALA A 179 -10.90 0.00 8.61
CA ALA A 179 -9.78 0.90 8.36
C ALA A 179 -8.84 1.05 9.56
N ALA A 180 -9.40 1.17 10.78
CA ALA A 180 -8.63 1.26 12.01
C ALA A 180 -7.81 -0.02 12.27
N ILE A 181 -8.43 -1.19 12.08
CA ILE A 181 -7.78 -2.49 12.22
C ILE A 181 -6.65 -2.65 11.20
N GLU A 182 -6.91 -2.37 9.92
CA GLU A 182 -5.94 -2.53 8.84
C GLU A 182 -4.72 -1.62 9.02
N LEU A 183 -4.94 -0.35 9.39
CA LEU A 183 -3.85 0.59 9.68
C LEU A 183 -3.07 0.20 10.93
N ALA A 184 -3.75 -0.16 12.02
CA ALA A 184 -3.08 -0.49 13.27
C ALA A 184 -2.32 -1.82 13.19
N LEU A 185 -2.89 -2.86 12.57
CA LEU A 185 -2.19 -4.12 12.30
C LEU A 185 -0.98 -3.87 11.40
N GLY A 186 -1.15 -3.14 10.31
CA GLY A 186 -0.03 -2.81 9.43
C GLY A 186 1.07 -2.03 10.15
N ALA A 187 0.70 -1.03 10.97
CA ALA A 187 1.61 -0.22 11.79
C ALA A 187 2.35 -1.04 12.85
N SER A 188 1.72 -2.08 13.39
CA SER A 188 2.38 -3.03 14.32
C SER A 188 3.47 -3.85 13.62
N ILE A 189 3.35 -4.08 12.31
CA ILE A 189 4.41 -4.68 11.51
C ILE A 189 5.42 -3.60 11.17
N LYS A 190 5.08 -2.63 10.32
CA LYS A 190 5.94 -1.51 9.91
C LYS A 190 5.18 -0.21 10.06
N LEU A 191 5.82 0.87 10.48
CA LEU A 191 5.14 2.17 10.70
C LEU A 191 4.55 2.83 9.43
N PHE A 192 4.83 2.30 8.23
CA PHE A 192 4.43 2.88 6.94
C PHE A 192 2.93 3.19 6.80
N PRO A 193 1.99 2.34 7.26
CA PRO A 193 0.56 2.62 7.13
C PRO A 193 0.11 3.91 7.83
N LEU A 194 0.85 4.39 8.84
CA LEU A 194 0.54 5.66 9.50
C LEU A 194 0.59 6.86 8.53
N ALA A 195 1.28 6.73 7.39
CA ALA A 195 1.28 7.75 6.33
C ALA A 195 -0.10 7.95 5.66
N LEU A 196 -1.08 7.07 5.91
CA LEU A 196 -2.48 7.25 5.49
C LEU A 196 -3.34 8.02 6.51
N LEU A 197 -2.83 8.33 7.71
CA LEU A 197 -3.58 9.10 8.70
C LEU A 197 -4.06 10.47 8.17
N PRO A 198 -3.28 11.23 7.37
CA PRO A 198 -3.78 12.46 6.75
C PRO A 198 -5.05 12.23 5.91
N VAL A 199 -5.15 11.11 5.19
CA VAL A 199 -6.34 10.74 4.42
C VAL A 199 -7.53 10.49 5.36
N ALA A 200 -7.30 9.74 6.45
CA ALA A 200 -8.33 9.42 7.43
C ALA A 200 -8.85 10.65 8.20
N VAL A 201 -7.97 11.62 8.52
CA VAL A 201 -8.32 12.88 9.20
C VAL A 201 -9.21 13.78 8.33
N LEU A 202 -9.12 13.67 7.00
CA LEU A 202 -9.97 14.41 6.08
C LEU A 202 -11.29 13.68 5.76
N HIS A 203 -11.44 12.43 6.20
CA HIS A 203 -12.67 11.67 5.99
C HIS A 203 -13.84 12.25 6.83
N PRO A 204 -15.10 12.26 6.31
CA PRO A 204 -16.25 12.81 7.03
C PRO A 204 -16.45 12.23 8.44
N ARG A 205 -16.17 10.93 8.62
CA ARG A 205 -16.29 10.22 9.92
C ARG A 205 -14.98 10.15 10.72
N ARG A 206 -14.10 11.16 10.58
CA ARG A 206 -12.77 11.21 11.22
C ARG A 206 -12.76 11.01 12.74
N ALA A 207 -13.72 11.57 13.48
CA ALA A 207 -13.77 11.45 14.93
C ALA A 207 -14.03 10.00 15.37
N ARG A 208 -15.02 9.35 14.74
CA ARG A 208 -15.32 7.93 14.94
C ARG A 208 -14.12 7.06 14.55
N PHE A 209 -13.48 7.35 13.42
CA PHE A 209 -12.25 6.67 13.03
C PHE A 209 -11.15 6.83 14.09
N GLY A 210 -10.89 8.05 14.56
CA GLY A 210 -9.85 8.33 15.55
C GLY A 210 -10.06 7.58 16.86
N LEU A 211 -11.29 7.53 17.37
CA LEU A 211 -11.62 6.77 18.58
C LEU A 211 -11.39 5.26 18.40
N LEU A 212 -11.86 4.70 17.28
CA LEU A 212 -11.69 3.28 16.97
C LEU A 212 -10.22 2.94 16.75
N PHE A 213 -9.48 3.78 16.03
CA PHE A 213 -8.06 3.61 15.79
C PHE A 213 -7.27 3.65 17.09
N LEU A 214 -7.55 4.61 17.98
CA LEU A 214 -6.93 4.66 19.30
C LEU A 214 -7.22 3.38 20.10
N GLY A 215 -8.48 2.94 20.16
CA GLY A 215 -8.87 1.71 20.85
C GLY A 215 -8.15 0.47 20.31
N VAL A 216 -8.06 0.32 18.99
CA VAL A 216 -7.36 -0.81 18.35
C VAL A 216 -5.85 -0.74 18.58
N VAL A 217 -5.23 0.44 18.44
CA VAL A 217 -3.79 0.61 18.70
C VAL A 217 -3.48 0.28 20.16
N THR A 218 -4.27 0.80 21.11
CA THR A 218 -4.13 0.47 22.53
C THR A 218 -4.23 -1.03 22.75
N ALA A 219 -5.25 -1.69 22.19
CA ALA A 219 -5.42 -3.15 22.30
C ALA A 219 -4.21 -3.91 21.75
N LEU A 220 -3.68 -3.51 20.58
CA LEU A 220 -2.51 -4.13 19.97
C LEU A 220 -1.22 -3.91 20.77
N VAL A 221 -1.01 -2.71 21.32
CA VAL A 221 0.16 -2.38 22.14
C VAL A 221 0.16 -3.18 23.45
N VAL A 222 -1.01 -3.42 24.05
CA VAL A 222 -1.09 -4.23 25.29
C VAL A 222 -1.23 -5.73 25.01
N LEU A 223 -1.50 -6.14 23.77
CA LEU A 223 -1.70 -7.56 23.40
C LEU A 223 -0.55 -8.49 23.86
N PRO A 224 0.74 -8.10 23.79
CA PRO A 224 1.83 -8.93 24.30
C PRO A 224 1.76 -9.26 25.80
N LEU A 225 0.96 -8.55 26.60
CA LEU A 225 0.73 -8.89 28.01
C LEU A 225 0.04 -10.26 28.20
N LEU A 226 -0.55 -10.83 27.14
CA LEU A 226 -1.04 -12.20 27.16
C LEU A 226 0.09 -13.24 27.20
N ALA A 227 1.31 -12.84 26.85
CA ALA A 227 2.47 -13.71 26.71
C ALA A 227 3.58 -13.42 27.73
N VAL A 228 3.78 -12.15 28.09
CA VAL A 228 4.85 -11.72 29.00
C VAL A 228 4.35 -10.74 30.07
N PRO A 229 4.96 -10.73 31.28
CA PRO A 229 4.65 -9.74 32.32
C PRO A 229 4.88 -8.30 31.87
N ALA A 230 4.17 -7.35 32.50
CA ALA A 230 4.26 -5.93 32.16
C ALA A 230 5.69 -5.33 32.24
N PRO A 231 6.53 -5.65 33.25
CA PRO A 231 7.91 -5.14 33.29
C PRO A 231 8.75 -5.60 32.09
N GLU A 232 8.58 -6.86 31.66
CA GLU A 232 9.28 -7.42 30.50
C GLU A 232 8.80 -6.74 29.21
N LEU A 233 7.49 -6.55 29.03
CA LEU A 233 6.97 -5.84 27.86
C LEU A 233 7.49 -4.40 27.78
N VAL A 234 7.56 -3.70 28.91
CA VAL A 234 8.13 -2.34 28.96
C VAL A 234 9.61 -2.37 28.57
N ALA A 235 10.37 -3.38 28.98
CA ALA A 235 11.76 -3.56 28.55
C ALA A 235 11.85 -3.77 27.03
N GLN A 236 11.00 -4.62 26.44
CA GLN A 236 10.94 -4.82 24.99
C GLN A 236 10.69 -3.51 24.23
N TYR A 237 9.74 -2.68 24.71
CA TYR A 237 9.48 -1.38 24.08
C TYR A 237 10.66 -0.40 24.17
N ARG A 238 11.43 -0.44 25.27
CA ARG A 238 12.66 0.35 25.40
C ARG A 238 13.73 -0.13 24.42
N SER A 239 13.93 -1.44 24.30
CA SER A 239 14.87 -2.02 23.34
C SER A 239 14.46 -1.74 21.88
N TRP A 240 13.17 -1.81 21.56
CA TRP A 240 12.66 -1.42 20.24
C TRP A 240 12.95 0.05 19.92
N ARG A 241 12.71 0.95 20.88
CA ARG A 241 13.03 2.37 20.70
C ARG A 241 14.53 2.59 20.48
N ALA A 242 15.38 1.84 21.19
CA ALA A 242 16.84 1.96 21.07
C ALA A 242 17.32 1.55 19.67
N ILE A 243 16.82 0.43 19.14
CA ILE A 243 17.22 -0.03 17.80
C ILE A 243 16.75 0.93 16.70
N GLU A 244 15.50 1.42 16.77
CA GLU A 244 14.97 2.42 15.83
C GLU A 244 15.78 3.73 15.87
N ALA A 245 16.20 4.16 17.06
CA ALA A 245 17.04 5.35 17.20
C ALA A 245 18.43 5.17 16.59
N SER A 246 19.05 4.00 16.75
CA SER A 246 20.36 3.68 16.17
C SER A 246 20.35 3.67 14.63
N ASP A 247 19.19 3.37 14.06
CA ASP A 247 18.97 3.22 12.62
C ASP A 247 18.81 4.56 11.88
N THR A 248 18.60 5.67 12.60
CA THR A 248 18.24 6.99 12.03
C THR A 248 19.29 7.60 11.09
N LEU A 249 20.54 7.12 11.12
CA LEU A 249 21.63 7.59 10.27
C LEU A 249 21.71 6.84 8.93
N ASN A 250 21.08 5.67 8.81
CA ASN A 250 21.07 4.93 7.54
C ASN A 250 20.31 5.69 6.46
N ARG A 251 20.53 5.37 5.19
CA ARG A 251 19.87 6.04 4.06
C ARG A 251 19.28 5.11 3.00
N GLY A 252 19.43 3.79 3.14
CA GLY A 252 18.75 2.80 2.29
C GLY A 252 18.71 3.13 0.80
N TYR A 253 17.58 2.83 0.16
CA TYR A 253 17.21 3.26 -1.20
C TYR A 253 16.27 4.48 -1.13
N SER A 254 16.70 5.53 -0.44
CA SER A 254 15.87 6.71 -0.16
C SER A 254 16.29 7.95 -0.93
N LEU A 255 15.43 8.98 -0.94
CA LEU A 255 15.77 10.31 -1.43
C LEU A 255 17.00 10.88 -0.72
N MET A 256 17.13 10.62 0.58
CA MET A 256 18.26 11.09 1.38
C MET A 256 19.59 10.52 0.85
N GLN A 257 19.59 9.27 0.39
CA GLN A 257 20.77 8.69 -0.26
C GLN A 257 21.11 9.38 -1.58
N TYR A 258 20.11 9.73 -2.40
CA TYR A 258 20.35 10.47 -3.63
C TYR A 258 20.88 11.88 -3.37
N LEU A 259 20.33 12.59 -2.38
CA LEU A 259 20.83 13.91 -1.98
C LEU A 259 22.27 13.85 -1.48
N TYR A 260 22.62 12.82 -0.70
CA TYR A 260 24.01 12.60 -0.28
C TYR A 260 24.93 12.35 -1.48
N MET A 261 24.52 11.51 -2.42
CA MET A 261 25.32 11.19 -3.62
C MET A 261 25.52 12.40 -4.55
N THR A 262 24.55 13.31 -4.62
CA THR A 262 24.64 14.48 -5.51
C THR A 262 25.34 15.67 -4.86
N LEU A 263 25.09 15.93 -3.58
CA LEU A 263 25.61 17.09 -2.86
C LEU A 263 26.88 16.79 -2.05
N GLY A 264 27.21 15.52 -1.85
CA GLY A 264 28.36 15.08 -1.03
C GLY A 264 28.25 15.45 0.44
N THR A 265 27.10 15.93 0.91
CA THR A 265 26.94 16.47 2.27
C THR A 265 26.15 15.52 3.15
N ASP A 266 26.71 15.23 4.33
CA ASP A 266 26.16 14.28 5.30
C ASP A 266 25.09 14.93 6.20
N TRP A 267 23.91 15.22 5.64
CA TRP A 267 22.80 15.82 6.40
C TRP A 267 21.99 14.78 7.19
N PRO A 268 21.40 15.18 8.35
CA PRO A 268 20.37 14.40 9.00
C PRO A 268 19.20 14.09 8.04
N ASN A 269 18.52 12.96 8.23
CA ASN A 269 17.43 12.54 7.34
C ASN A 269 16.15 13.39 7.49
N TRP A 270 15.91 13.95 8.68
CA TRP A 270 14.64 14.57 9.04
C TRP A 270 14.22 15.77 8.17
N PRO A 271 15.11 16.65 7.65
CA PRO A 271 14.67 17.79 6.83
C PRO A 271 14.05 17.33 5.51
N ALA A 272 14.66 16.35 4.85
CA ALA A 272 14.13 15.78 3.61
C ALA A 272 12.79 15.07 3.87
N GLN A 273 12.68 14.31 4.96
CA GLN A 273 11.44 13.65 5.37
C GLN A 273 10.34 14.66 5.70
N PHE A 274 10.66 15.74 6.42
CA PHE A 274 9.72 16.82 6.73
C PHE A 274 9.22 17.49 5.45
N ALA A 275 10.13 17.89 4.55
CA ALA A 275 9.77 18.51 3.28
C ALA A 275 8.91 17.57 2.40
N GLY A 276 9.27 16.30 2.30
CA GLY A 276 8.48 15.29 1.60
C GLY A 276 7.08 15.11 2.19
N THR A 277 6.97 15.10 3.52
CA THR A 277 5.69 15.01 4.23
C THR A 277 4.82 16.24 3.95
N ALA A 278 5.41 17.43 4.01
CA ALA A 278 4.71 18.67 3.70
C ALA A 278 4.20 18.68 2.25
N LEU A 279 5.02 18.25 1.30
CA LEU A 279 4.63 18.13 -0.12
C LEU A 279 3.52 17.09 -0.34
N LEU A 280 3.54 15.98 0.40
CA LEU A 280 2.49 14.96 0.34
C LEU A 280 1.15 15.47 0.89
N VAL A 281 1.17 16.22 1.99
CA VAL A 281 -0.05 16.64 2.73
C VAL A 281 -0.63 17.97 2.22
N ALA A 282 0.17 18.86 1.65
CA ALA A 282 -0.29 20.15 1.13
C ALA A 282 -1.41 20.04 0.07
N PRO A 283 -1.30 19.23 -1.02
CA PRO A 283 -2.34 19.13 -2.03
C PRO A 283 -3.62 18.50 -1.48
N LEU A 284 -3.52 17.63 -0.47
CA LEU A 284 -4.65 17.08 0.27
C LEU A 284 -5.47 18.17 0.99
N ALA A 285 -4.78 19.08 1.69
CA ALA A 285 -5.42 20.18 2.39
C ALA A 285 -6.06 21.19 1.42
N LEU A 286 -5.37 21.52 0.32
CA LEU A 286 -5.88 22.40 -0.73
C LEU A 286 -7.07 21.79 -1.47
N GLY A 287 -6.97 20.53 -1.89
CA GLY A 287 -8.04 19.81 -2.59
C GLY A 287 -9.30 19.67 -1.73
N ARG A 288 -9.17 19.55 -0.41
CA ARG A 288 -10.32 19.61 0.50
C ARG A 288 -11.01 20.99 0.48
N ARG A 289 -10.24 22.08 0.52
CA ARG A 289 -10.80 23.45 0.48
C ARG A 289 -11.48 23.74 -0.85
N GLY A 290 -10.92 23.24 -1.95
CA GLY A 290 -11.45 23.40 -3.31
C GLY A 290 -12.46 22.34 -3.77
N GLY A 291 -13.07 21.57 -2.87
CA GLY A 291 -14.15 20.61 -3.21
C GLY A 291 -13.71 19.28 -3.88
N ARG A 292 -12.43 19.15 -4.25
CA ARG A 292 -11.83 17.96 -4.89
C ARG A 292 -11.82 16.70 -4.04
N TRP A 293 -12.07 16.81 -2.73
CA TRP A 293 -12.18 15.63 -1.87
C TRP A 293 -13.33 14.70 -2.27
N SER A 294 -14.32 15.18 -3.03
CA SER A 294 -15.41 14.36 -3.58
C SER A 294 -14.93 13.42 -4.71
N ASP A 295 -13.84 13.75 -5.39
CA ASP A 295 -13.30 12.98 -6.52
C ASP A 295 -12.53 11.74 -6.07
N ALA A 296 -13.04 10.56 -6.45
CA ALA A 296 -12.42 9.27 -6.15
C ALA A 296 -11.08 9.07 -6.88
N ALA A 297 -10.89 9.68 -8.06
CA ALA A 297 -9.63 9.61 -8.79
C ALA A 297 -8.53 10.37 -8.04
N PHE A 298 -8.84 11.57 -7.55
CA PHE A 298 -7.93 12.36 -6.70
C PHE A 298 -7.53 11.59 -5.43
N ARG A 299 -8.50 11.03 -4.68
CA ARG A 299 -8.18 10.24 -3.46
C ARG A 299 -7.33 9.00 -3.76
N ARG A 300 -7.58 8.33 -4.88
CA ARG A 300 -6.77 7.18 -5.33
C ARG A 300 -5.35 7.59 -5.72
N LEU A 301 -5.18 8.74 -6.39
CA LEU A 301 -3.86 9.29 -6.70
C LEU A 301 -3.06 9.59 -5.43
N VAL A 302 -3.72 10.08 -4.38
CA VAL A 302 -3.10 10.24 -3.05
C VAL A 302 -2.61 8.89 -2.53
N LEU A 303 -3.43 7.84 -2.53
CA LEU A 303 -3.01 6.49 -2.10
C LEU A 303 -1.75 6.05 -2.86
N CYS A 304 -1.74 6.19 -4.18
CA CYS A 304 -0.57 5.83 -5.00
C CYS A 304 0.68 6.62 -4.58
N SER A 305 0.54 7.93 -4.36
CA SER A 305 1.62 8.78 -3.91
C SER A 305 2.12 8.41 -2.52
N VAL A 306 1.23 8.07 -1.58
CA VAL A 306 1.56 7.58 -0.23
C VAL A 306 2.36 6.28 -0.31
N LEU A 307 1.93 5.31 -1.12
CA LEU A 307 2.63 4.03 -1.30
C LEU A 307 4.07 4.22 -1.83
N VAL A 308 4.28 5.18 -2.74
CA VAL A 308 5.64 5.50 -3.22
C VAL A 308 6.43 6.29 -2.17
N TYR A 309 5.79 7.25 -1.50
CA TYR A 309 6.38 8.09 -0.47
C TYR A 309 6.98 7.27 0.69
N VAL A 310 6.25 6.28 1.20
CA VAL A 310 6.70 5.48 2.36
C VAL A 310 7.95 4.65 2.08
N VAL A 311 8.32 4.47 0.81
CA VAL A 311 9.58 3.83 0.43
C VAL A 311 10.66 4.87 0.15
N LEU A 312 10.31 5.91 -0.63
CA LEU A 312 11.26 6.93 -1.07
C LEU A 312 11.78 7.80 0.08
N PHE A 313 10.97 8.07 1.10
CA PHE A 313 11.35 8.86 2.28
C PHE A 313 11.66 7.99 3.51
N ASN A 314 11.78 6.67 3.33
CA ASN A 314 12.20 5.75 4.37
C ASN A 314 13.71 5.52 4.31
N HIS A 315 14.39 5.88 5.39
CA HIS A 315 15.83 5.76 5.57
C HIS A 315 16.32 4.31 5.68
N GLN A 316 15.41 3.36 5.97
CA GLN A 316 15.65 1.90 6.00
C GLN A 316 15.04 1.18 4.78
N SER A 317 14.76 1.88 3.68
CA SER A 317 14.25 1.20 2.49
C SER A 317 15.30 0.28 1.87
N GLU A 318 14.88 -0.92 1.53
CA GLU A 318 15.71 -1.97 0.96
C GLU A 318 15.05 -2.54 -0.30
N ARG A 319 15.73 -3.47 -0.98
CA ARG A 319 15.25 -4.06 -2.25
C ARG A 319 13.86 -4.67 -2.12
N ALA A 320 13.57 -5.29 -0.98
CA ALA A 320 12.30 -5.95 -0.69
C ALA A 320 11.15 -4.95 -0.43
N THR A 321 11.44 -3.70 -0.10
CA THR A 321 10.43 -2.68 0.22
C THR A 321 9.69 -2.19 -1.03
N PHE A 322 10.31 -2.32 -2.20
CA PHE A 322 9.82 -1.75 -3.46
C PHE A 322 8.48 -2.32 -3.94
N VAL A 323 8.07 -3.50 -3.49
CA VAL A 323 6.70 -4.01 -3.74
C VAL A 323 5.62 -3.01 -3.32
N ILE A 324 5.85 -2.22 -2.26
CA ILE A 324 4.92 -1.18 -1.81
C ILE A 324 4.86 -0.04 -2.83
N ALA A 325 6.01 0.55 -3.17
CA ALA A 325 6.07 1.69 -4.10
C ALA A 325 5.63 1.30 -5.52
N TYR A 326 6.07 0.15 -6.02
CA TYR A 326 5.68 -0.34 -7.33
C TYR A 326 4.19 -0.66 -7.39
N THR A 327 3.57 -1.10 -6.28
CA THR A 327 2.10 -1.17 -6.20
C THR A 327 1.47 0.19 -6.45
N GLY A 328 1.98 1.26 -5.82
CA GLY A 328 1.51 2.63 -6.06
C GLY A 328 1.67 3.08 -7.53
N ILE A 329 2.84 2.83 -8.14
CA ILE A 329 3.11 3.19 -9.55
C ILE A 329 2.17 2.44 -10.49
N VAL A 330 2.07 1.12 -10.34
CA VAL A 330 1.25 0.28 -11.21
C VAL A 330 -0.23 0.66 -11.07
N VAL A 331 -0.74 0.81 -9.84
CA VAL A 331 -2.12 1.24 -9.60
C VAL A 331 -2.40 2.59 -10.26
N TRP A 332 -1.51 3.57 -10.11
CA TRP A 332 -1.65 4.87 -10.77
C TRP A 332 -1.73 4.75 -12.29
N CYS A 333 -0.81 4.00 -12.91
CA CYS A 333 -0.75 3.86 -14.36
C CYS A 333 -1.94 3.10 -14.94
N VAL A 334 -2.50 2.09 -14.25
CA VAL A 334 -3.64 1.32 -14.79
C VAL A 334 -5.00 1.93 -14.50
N SER A 335 -5.10 2.82 -13.51
CA SER A 335 -6.38 3.40 -13.06
C SER A 335 -6.64 4.82 -13.54
N SER A 336 -5.69 5.43 -14.25
CA SER A 336 -5.80 6.78 -14.79
C SER A 336 -5.58 6.79 -16.30
N GLU A 337 -5.93 7.90 -16.95
CA GLU A 337 -5.73 8.05 -18.39
C GLU A 337 -4.26 7.85 -18.77
N SER A 338 -4.04 7.11 -19.86
CA SER A 338 -2.70 6.85 -20.37
C SER A 338 -2.07 8.13 -20.89
N SER A 339 -0.80 8.35 -20.53
CA SER A 339 0.03 9.41 -21.08
C SER A 339 1.39 8.85 -21.45
N ARG A 340 2.09 9.49 -22.39
CA ARG A 340 3.45 9.08 -22.78
C ARG A 340 4.39 9.03 -21.56
N LEU A 341 4.24 9.98 -20.64
CA LEU A 341 5.00 10.03 -19.39
C LEU A 341 4.71 8.81 -18.49
N LYS A 342 3.43 8.48 -18.25
CA LYS A 342 3.04 7.31 -17.45
C LYS A 342 3.53 6.01 -18.06
N THR A 343 3.41 5.87 -19.39
CA THR A 343 3.91 4.71 -20.11
C THR A 343 5.43 4.58 -20.00
N ALA A 344 6.17 5.69 -20.12
CA ALA A 344 7.62 5.70 -19.94
C ALA A 344 8.03 5.33 -18.50
N ILE A 345 7.35 5.87 -17.49
CA ILE A 345 7.60 5.55 -16.08
C ILE A 345 7.30 4.07 -15.79
N LEU A 346 6.19 3.53 -16.32
CA LEU A 346 5.85 2.13 -16.17
C LEU A 346 6.89 1.23 -16.87
N ALA A 347 7.28 1.56 -18.10
CA ALA A 347 8.32 0.84 -18.82
C ALA A 347 9.66 0.85 -18.06
N LEU A 348 10.06 2.01 -17.53
CA LEU A 348 11.25 2.15 -16.69
C LEU A 348 11.13 1.29 -15.41
N THR A 349 9.97 1.29 -14.77
CA THR A 349 9.70 0.47 -13.56
C THR A 349 9.86 -1.02 -13.87
N LEU A 350 9.27 -1.50 -14.96
CA LEU A 350 9.36 -2.91 -15.38
C LEU A 350 10.79 -3.29 -15.79
N LEU A 351 11.49 -2.40 -16.51
CA LEU A 351 12.88 -2.61 -16.89
C LEU A 351 13.77 -2.74 -15.65
N VAL A 352 13.66 -1.81 -14.70
CA VAL A 352 14.45 -1.82 -13.46
C VAL A 352 14.12 -3.05 -12.60
N MET A 353 12.85 -3.44 -12.51
CA MET A 353 12.43 -4.67 -11.83
C MET A 353 13.14 -5.91 -12.40
N VAL A 354 13.23 -6.03 -13.73
CA VAL A 354 13.95 -7.14 -14.39
C VAL A 354 15.45 -7.04 -14.17
N VAL A 355 16.05 -5.88 -14.47
CA VAL A 355 17.50 -5.70 -14.47
C VAL A 355 18.11 -5.80 -13.07
N HIS A 356 17.40 -5.34 -12.04
CA HIS A 356 17.92 -5.31 -10.68
C HIS A 356 17.95 -6.69 -10.02
N ASP A 357 16.84 -7.44 -10.11
CA ASP A 357 16.64 -8.63 -9.27
C ASP A 357 16.64 -9.96 -10.04
N VAL A 358 16.48 -9.96 -11.37
CA VAL A 358 16.61 -11.20 -12.17
C VAL A 358 18.10 -11.56 -12.34
N ASP A 359 18.44 -12.84 -12.19
CA ASP A 359 19.82 -13.34 -12.27
C ASP A 359 20.45 -13.33 -13.67
N ILE A 360 19.71 -12.89 -14.69
CA ILE A 360 20.23 -12.71 -16.05
C ILE A 360 21.30 -11.60 -16.12
N VAL A 361 21.25 -10.63 -15.20
CA VAL A 361 22.20 -9.53 -15.15
C VAL A 361 23.47 -9.97 -14.39
N PRO A 362 24.67 -9.79 -14.96
CA PRO A 362 25.92 -10.19 -14.33
C PRO A 362 26.08 -9.60 -12.92
N ARG A 363 26.66 -10.39 -12.01
CA ARG A 363 26.80 -10.00 -10.59
C ARG A 363 27.58 -8.70 -10.41
N TRP A 364 28.62 -8.47 -11.21
CA TRP A 364 29.43 -7.25 -11.15
C TRP A 364 28.60 -6.00 -11.47
N VAL A 365 27.70 -6.06 -12.47
CA VAL A 365 26.78 -4.96 -12.80
C VAL A 365 25.89 -4.66 -11.59
N LYS A 366 25.39 -5.70 -10.92
CA LYS A 366 24.58 -5.52 -9.71
C LYS A 366 25.39 -4.88 -8.59
N SER A 367 26.56 -5.44 -8.25
CA SER A 367 27.35 -5.04 -7.08
C SER A 367 28.05 -3.70 -7.23
N GLU A 368 28.43 -3.32 -8.45
CA GLU A 368 29.22 -2.09 -8.71
C GLU A 368 28.36 -0.95 -9.25
N ILE A 369 27.23 -1.25 -9.90
CA ILE A 369 26.38 -0.24 -10.53
C ILE A 369 25.00 -0.21 -9.88
N LEU A 370 24.20 -1.27 -9.99
CA LEU A 370 22.77 -1.18 -9.63
C LEU A 370 22.53 -0.94 -8.13
N ILE A 371 23.27 -1.65 -7.29
CA ILE A 371 23.14 -1.59 -5.83
C ILE A 371 23.76 -0.32 -5.25
N PRO A 372 25.00 0.08 -5.62
CA PRO A 372 25.60 1.30 -5.11
C PRO A 372 24.81 2.54 -5.51
N TYR A 373 24.42 2.68 -6.78
CA TYR A 373 23.65 3.85 -7.26
C TYR A 373 22.15 3.77 -6.98
N ARG A 374 21.70 2.79 -6.19
CA ARG A 374 20.31 2.62 -5.76
C ARG A 374 19.32 2.64 -6.93
N ILE A 375 19.65 2.03 -8.08
CA ILE A 375 18.88 2.19 -9.33
C ILE A 375 17.40 1.81 -9.16
N LYS A 376 17.08 0.87 -8.26
CA LYS A 376 15.70 0.46 -7.95
C LYS A 376 14.77 1.61 -7.52
N GLY A 377 15.33 2.65 -6.91
CA GLY A 377 14.61 3.85 -6.45
C GLY A 377 14.33 4.91 -7.51
N ILE A 378 15.02 4.88 -8.65
CA ILE A 378 14.87 5.90 -9.71
C ILE A 378 13.45 5.95 -10.27
N PRO A 379 12.80 4.82 -10.65
CA PRO A 379 11.42 4.85 -11.11
C PRO A 379 10.47 5.44 -10.07
N CYS A 380 10.72 5.19 -8.78
CA CYS A 380 9.92 5.72 -7.68
C CYS A 380 10.06 7.24 -7.54
N LEU A 381 11.29 7.76 -7.64
CA LEU A 381 11.54 9.20 -7.60
C LEU A 381 10.82 9.93 -8.74
N VAL A 382 10.97 9.45 -9.98
CA VAL A 382 10.34 10.04 -11.16
C VAL A 382 8.82 9.95 -11.06
N ALA A 383 8.28 8.78 -10.68
CA ALA A 383 6.85 8.59 -10.50
C ALA A 383 6.27 9.49 -9.41
N TRP A 384 6.94 9.60 -8.26
CA TRP A 384 6.46 10.42 -7.16
C TRP A 384 6.41 11.90 -7.55
N CYS A 385 7.43 12.42 -8.22
CA CYS A 385 7.41 13.79 -8.74
C CYS A 385 6.25 14.02 -9.71
N ALA A 386 6.00 13.09 -10.64
CA ALA A 386 4.88 13.18 -11.57
C ALA A 386 3.52 13.14 -10.86
N MET A 387 3.36 12.25 -9.86
CA MET A 387 2.15 12.19 -9.03
C MET A 387 1.95 13.48 -8.23
N GLN A 388 3.01 14.08 -7.69
CA GLN A 388 2.92 15.36 -6.99
C GLN A 388 2.46 16.48 -7.92
N VAL A 389 3.02 16.58 -9.13
CA VAL A 389 2.56 17.55 -10.14
C VAL A 389 1.07 17.37 -10.45
N GLU A 390 0.61 16.12 -10.68
CA GLU A 390 -0.81 15.83 -10.91
C GLU A 390 -1.69 16.20 -9.71
N LEU A 391 -1.26 15.89 -8.48
CA LEU A 391 -1.98 16.21 -7.24
C LEU A 391 -2.14 17.71 -7.05
N TRP A 392 -1.06 18.47 -7.19
CA TRP A 392 -1.07 19.93 -7.05
C TRP A 392 -1.88 20.60 -8.15
N ALA A 393 -1.70 20.18 -9.40
CA ALA A 393 -2.47 20.70 -10.53
C ALA A 393 -3.98 20.43 -10.38
N THR A 394 -4.36 19.29 -9.79
CA THR A 394 -5.77 18.95 -9.53
C THR A 394 -6.32 19.74 -8.34
N ALA A 395 -5.54 19.86 -7.26
CA ALA A 395 -5.95 20.54 -6.03
C ALA A 395 -6.16 22.06 -6.22
N LEU A 396 -5.42 22.70 -7.13
CA LEU A 396 -5.51 24.13 -7.41
C LEU A 396 -6.62 24.52 -8.40
N ARG A 397 -7.21 23.57 -9.15
CA ARG A 397 -8.31 23.88 -10.07
C ARG A 397 -9.60 24.13 -9.28
N SER A 398 -10.15 25.35 -9.36
CA SER A 398 -11.46 25.68 -8.77
C SER A 398 -12.60 24.87 -9.42
N GLU A 399 -13.67 24.61 -8.67
CA GLU A 399 -14.90 23.97 -9.19
C GLU A 399 -15.64 24.86 -10.21
N SER A 400 -15.33 26.16 -10.27
CA SER A 400 -16.09 27.17 -11.02
C SER A 400 -15.94 27.15 -12.55
N ALA A 401 -15.07 26.31 -13.13
CA ALA A 401 -14.83 26.32 -14.58
C ALA A 401 -15.74 25.38 -15.40
N GLY A 402 -16.62 24.61 -14.75
CA GLY A 402 -17.45 23.59 -15.43
C GLY A 402 -18.95 23.90 -15.56
N SER A 403 -19.44 25.02 -15.03
CA SER A 403 -20.89 25.30 -14.92
C SER A 403 -21.38 26.50 -15.73
N SER A 404 -20.59 27.08 -16.64
CA SER A 404 -20.98 28.26 -17.41
C SER A 404 -21.01 28.05 -18.93
N LEU A 405 -21.52 26.90 -19.41
CA LEU A 405 -21.88 26.71 -20.83
C LEU A 405 -23.08 25.76 -20.96
N ALA A 406 -24.23 26.18 -20.43
CA ALA A 406 -25.53 25.71 -20.91
C ALA A 406 -26.30 26.96 -21.34
N GLY A 407 -26.38 27.16 -22.66
CA GLY A 407 -26.84 28.39 -23.27
C GLY A 407 -28.28 28.75 -22.97
N THR A 408 -28.50 29.98 -22.54
CA THR A 408 -29.71 30.72 -22.84
C THR A 408 -29.49 31.45 -24.16
N ALA A 409 -29.94 30.84 -25.26
CA ALA A 409 -30.13 31.56 -26.51
C ALA A 409 -31.22 32.64 -26.29
N PRO A 410 -31.07 33.88 -26.80
CA PRO A 410 -32.16 34.85 -26.80
C PRO A 410 -33.18 34.48 -27.88
N GLU A 411 -34.45 34.41 -27.51
CA GLU A 411 -35.56 34.36 -28.48
C GLU A 411 -35.55 35.63 -29.34
N PRO A 412 -35.63 35.52 -30.68
CA PRO A 412 -35.92 36.67 -31.53
C PRO A 412 -37.43 36.90 -31.56
N ARG A 413 -37.90 37.99 -30.95
CA ARG A 413 -39.24 38.52 -31.25
C ARG A 413 -39.15 39.43 -32.47
N GLY A 414 -39.68 38.93 -33.59
CA GLY A 414 -40.02 39.74 -34.76
C GLY A 414 -41.53 39.86 -34.90
N ALA A 415 -41.94 41.03 -35.41
CA ALA A 415 -43.24 41.45 -35.95
C ALA A 415 -44.44 41.52 -34.99
#